data_AF-A0A530CGK3-F1
#
_entry.id   AF-A0A530CGK3-F1
#
_cell.length_a   1.000
_cell.length_b   1.000
_cell.length_c   1.000
_cell.angle_alpha   90.00
_cell.angle_beta   90.00
_cell.angle_gamma   90.00
#
_symmetry.space_group_name_H-M   'P 1'
#
loop_
_entity.id
_entity.type
_entity.pdbx_description
1 polymer ?
#
loop_
_entity_poly.entity_id
_entity_poly.type
_entity_poly.pdbx_seq_one_letter_code
_entity_poly.pdbx_strand_id
1 'polypeptide(L)'
;MADWRKFLDDLMTAAKIEEVRSAIAVVRADTNVKVVPFGRRENNRGAIEVATDPARSLIERVTNAHDALLEYEHARHNGLPVCRSPREAAEAWLDVPMKGGLSALTPKQRQNLAGDTVLRLDPGEGWQSRILTVIDRGSGIAPGDMEGTILSLNESNKIQKHYLAGTYGQGGSSTLAFSRFVLIASRAADSSEIAFTVVWYEDLPADQYKTGRYVYLTDNGAIPVVTAAGADPERGTTIRHFGYDLTTYTASIGPKSLYGALQRVMFDPVAPIRFENAVAGWNRTIKGSRNALNGAVDQDDENAKGPEIDYRIPMFNLSLGEHGEIGVEYWVLARSLGKDGKASNNRPSRAFVDEAKPIVFTHNGQNQGELSGRIVKKDADLPFLQAQGRLIVHVSCDRLAPAAKRKLFSSTREQWKEGFVYETIQAEIVNILKSDDELRRLNEEARDQSLKDKDESAKKQIQRQVAKMLRLVGPALAEAAGTKKEGGGDPPKPKLGPKKLPEPIETH
;
A
#
# COMPACT_ATOMS: atom_id res chain seq x y z
N MET A 1 -18.19 17.56 -35.22
CA MET A 1 -18.72 16.68 -34.19
C MET A 1 -17.57 15.82 -33.72
N ALA A 2 -17.20 15.94 -32.45
CA ALA A 2 -16.15 15.13 -31.84
C ALA A 2 -16.51 13.64 -31.93
N ASP A 3 -15.55 12.81 -32.33
CA ASP A 3 -15.70 11.35 -32.29
C ASP A 3 -15.37 10.84 -30.89
N TRP A 4 -16.40 10.76 -30.04
CA TRP A 4 -16.25 10.36 -28.65
C TRP A 4 -15.81 8.90 -28.47
N ARG A 5 -16.17 7.99 -29.39
CA ARG A 5 -15.73 6.60 -29.31
C ARG A 5 -14.23 6.52 -29.55
N LYS A 6 -13.76 7.11 -30.65
CA LYS A 6 -12.33 7.16 -30.95
C LYS A 6 -11.56 7.83 -29.81
N PHE A 7 -12.08 8.92 -29.25
CA PHE A 7 -11.43 9.60 -28.12
C PHE A 7 -11.31 8.70 -26.89
N LEU A 8 -12.35 7.97 -26.51
CA LEU A 8 -12.26 6.99 -25.42
C LEU A 8 -11.22 5.91 -25.72
N ASP A 9 -11.22 5.35 -26.94
CA ASP A 9 -10.28 4.29 -27.34
C ASP A 9 -8.82 4.77 -27.33
N ASP A 10 -8.56 5.98 -27.86
CA ASP A 10 -7.25 6.63 -27.80
C ASP A 10 -6.81 6.79 -26.33
N LEU A 11 -7.70 7.26 -25.45
CA LEU A 11 -7.42 7.41 -24.03
C LEU A 11 -7.31 6.09 -23.27
N MET A 12 -7.92 5.00 -23.72
CA MET A 12 -7.84 3.67 -23.09
C MET A 12 -6.59 2.89 -23.51
N THR A 13 -5.96 3.27 -24.63
CA THR A 13 -4.75 2.64 -25.16
C THR A 13 -3.49 3.49 -25.00
N ALA A 14 -3.63 4.78 -24.68
CA ALA A 14 -2.50 5.69 -24.46
C ALA A 14 -1.50 5.11 -23.45
N ALA A 15 -0.22 5.19 -23.83
CA ALA A 15 0.95 4.77 -23.07
C ALA A 15 1.86 5.96 -22.73
N LYS A 16 1.64 7.13 -23.34
CA LYS A 16 2.43 8.35 -23.14
C LYS A 16 1.56 9.58 -22.91
N ILE A 17 2.14 10.60 -22.28
CA ILE A 17 1.44 11.85 -21.98
C ILE A 17 1.05 12.59 -23.26
N GLU A 18 1.94 12.60 -24.26
CA GLU A 18 1.71 13.32 -25.51
C GLU A 18 0.58 12.71 -26.36
N GLU A 19 0.33 11.41 -26.23
CA GLU A 19 -0.82 10.75 -26.88
C GLU A 19 -2.14 11.27 -26.30
N VAL A 20 -2.23 11.38 -24.97
CA VAL A 20 -3.39 11.95 -24.27
C VAL A 20 -3.58 13.43 -24.66
N ARG A 21 -2.49 14.21 -24.68
CA ARG A 21 -2.54 15.62 -25.09
C ARG A 21 -3.04 15.78 -26.52
N SER A 22 -2.56 14.95 -27.44
CA SER A 22 -2.96 14.95 -28.85
C SER A 22 -4.45 14.60 -29.00
N ALA A 23 -4.93 13.57 -28.29
CA ALA A 23 -6.33 13.18 -28.29
C ALA A 23 -7.24 14.33 -27.79
N ILE A 24 -6.84 15.01 -26.71
CA ILE A 24 -7.56 16.19 -26.17
C ILE A 24 -7.60 17.32 -27.20
N ALA A 25 -6.48 17.61 -27.86
CA ALA A 25 -6.41 18.70 -28.84
C ALA A 25 -7.36 18.47 -30.02
N VAL A 26 -7.51 17.21 -30.48
CA VAL A 26 -8.42 16.84 -31.57
C VAL A 26 -9.88 17.12 -31.20
N VAL A 27 -10.35 16.63 -30.04
CA VAL A 27 -11.76 16.83 -29.65
C VAL A 27 -12.07 18.30 -29.31
N ARG A 28 -11.10 19.03 -28.76
CA ARG A 28 -11.26 20.46 -28.44
C ARG A 28 -11.39 21.38 -29.66
N ALA A 29 -11.12 20.88 -30.87
CA ALA A 29 -11.39 21.63 -32.10
C ALA A 29 -12.90 21.78 -32.36
N ASP A 30 -13.75 20.96 -31.73
CA ASP A 30 -15.19 21.09 -31.80
C ASP A 30 -15.70 22.18 -30.84
N THR A 31 -16.51 23.11 -31.35
CA THR A 31 -17.04 24.25 -30.59
C THR A 31 -17.98 23.86 -29.46
N ASN A 32 -18.59 22.68 -29.53
CA ASN A 32 -19.49 22.14 -28.50
C ASN A 32 -18.72 21.63 -27.27
N VAL A 33 -17.44 21.31 -27.46
CA VAL A 33 -16.58 20.82 -26.37
C VAL A 33 -16.12 21.98 -25.51
N LYS A 34 -16.42 21.91 -24.21
CA LYS A 34 -16.02 22.93 -23.23
C LYS A 34 -15.14 22.34 -22.14
N VAL A 35 -14.18 23.15 -21.71
CA VAL A 35 -13.35 22.90 -20.53
C VAL A 35 -14.04 23.56 -19.34
N VAL A 36 -14.32 22.77 -18.30
CA VAL A 36 -15.04 23.25 -17.11
C VAL A 36 -14.23 22.97 -15.84
N PRO A 37 -14.26 23.84 -14.83
CA PRO A 37 -13.56 23.60 -13.57
C PRO A 37 -14.07 22.34 -12.87
N PHE A 38 -13.15 21.56 -12.29
CA PHE A 38 -13.48 20.40 -11.47
C PHE A 38 -14.37 20.79 -10.28
N GLY A 39 -15.41 20.00 -10.02
CA GLY A 39 -16.46 20.31 -9.04
C GLY A 39 -17.28 21.56 -9.36
N ARG A 40 -17.22 22.06 -10.60
CA ARG A 40 -17.79 23.36 -11.02
C ARG A 40 -17.33 24.52 -10.13
N ARG A 41 -16.10 24.44 -9.61
CA ARG A 41 -15.48 25.45 -8.72
C ARG A 41 -14.17 25.95 -9.31
N GLU A 42 -14.07 27.26 -9.47
CA GLU A 42 -12.87 27.94 -9.97
C GLU A 42 -11.65 27.72 -9.07
N ASN A 43 -11.82 27.89 -7.76
CA ASN A 43 -10.78 27.64 -6.77
C ASN A 43 -10.87 26.21 -6.22
N ASN A 44 -10.37 25.24 -6.98
CA ASN A 44 -10.39 23.83 -6.59
C ASN A 44 -9.02 23.28 -6.17
N ARG A 45 -7.93 24.00 -6.43
CA ARG A 45 -6.55 23.55 -6.17
C ARG A 45 -6.32 23.18 -4.70
N GLY A 46 -6.68 24.07 -3.77
CA GLY A 46 -6.42 23.86 -2.34
C GLY A 46 -7.19 22.68 -1.73
N ALA A 47 -8.30 22.26 -2.33
CA ALA A 47 -9.05 21.08 -1.90
C ALA A 47 -8.49 19.76 -2.47
N ILE A 48 -7.80 19.83 -3.61
CA ILE A 48 -7.22 18.69 -4.33
C ILE A 48 -5.79 18.41 -3.84
N GLU A 49 -4.95 19.43 -3.73
CA GLU A 49 -3.53 19.31 -3.33
C GLU A 49 -3.34 19.19 -1.80
N VAL A 50 -4.24 18.47 -1.12
CA VAL A 50 -4.17 18.25 0.34
C VAL A 50 -3.30 17.05 0.72
N ALA A 51 -3.12 16.09 -0.19
CA ALA A 51 -2.41 14.85 0.11
C ALA A 51 -0.91 14.99 -0.19
N THR A 52 -0.10 14.38 0.68
CA THR A 52 1.37 14.47 0.59
C THR A 52 2.01 13.16 0.13
N ASP A 53 1.29 12.04 0.20
CA ASP A 53 1.79 10.72 -0.16
C ASP A 53 1.01 10.12 -1.34
N PRO A 54 1.69 9.74 -2.45
CA PRO A 54 1.04 9.23 -3.64
C PRO A 54 0.41 7.84 -3.44
N ALA A 55 0.94 6.99 -2.56
CA ALA A 55 0.37 5.67 -2.33
C ALA A 55 -0.88 5.73 -1.45
N ARG A 56 -0.87 6.55 -0.40
CA ARG A 56 -2.07 6.83 0.42
C ARG A 56 -3.19 7.45 -0.41
N SER A 57 -2.84 8.37 -1.32
CA SER A 57 -3.83 8.96 -2.22
C SER A 57 -4.43 7.90 -3.15
N LEU A 58 -3.61 7.03 -3.76
CA LEU A 58 -4.10 5.94 -4.61
C LEU A 58 -5.10 5.03 -3.87
N ILE A 59 -4.91 4.83 -2.57
CA ILE A 59 -5.78 3.98 -1.75
C ILE A 59 -7.19 4.55 -1.63
N GLU A 60 -7.38 5.85 -1.78
CA GLU A 60 -8.72 6.43 -1.88
C GLU A 60 -9.44 5.96 -3.16
N ARG A 61 -8.73 5.75 -4.27
CA ARG A 61 -9.32 5.16 -5.49
C ARG A 61 -9.70 3.70 -5.28
N VAL A 62 -8.84 2.93 -4.62
CA VAL A 62 -9.11 1.54 -4.25
C VAL A 62 -10.28 1.41 -3.27
N THR A 63 -10.36 2.32 -2.29
CA THR A 63 -11.47 2.36 -1.34
C THR A 63 -12.79 2.67 -2.05
N ASN A 64 -12.78 3.62 -3.00
CA ASN A 64 -13.95 3.90 -3.81
C ASN A 64 -14.36 2.73 -4.70
N ALA A 65 -13.40 1.95 -5.22
CA ALA A 65 -13.67 0.71 -5.94
C ALA A 65 -14.37 -0.33 -5.05
N HIS A 66 -13.89 -0.54 -3.83
CA HIS A 66 -14.56 -1.41 -2.86
C HIS A 66 -15.95 -0.90 -2.48
N ASP A 67 -16.11 0.41 -2.28
CA ASP A 67 -17.42 1.01 -2.01
C ASP A 67 -18.40 0.76 -3.18
N ALA A 68 -17.96 0.94 -4.42
CA ALA A 68 -18.79 0.68 -5.61
C ALA A 68 -19.17 -0.81 -5.73
N LEU A 69 -18.27 -1.72 -5.35
CA LEU A 69 -18.56 -3.15 -5.27
C LEU A 69 -19.63 -3.45 -4.22
N LEU A 70 -19.50 -2.88 -3.02
CA LEU A 70 -20.49 -3.06 -1.95
C LEU A 70 -21.83 -2.38 -2.28
N GLU A 71 -21.83 -1.25 -2.99
CA GLU A 71 -23.07 -0.63 -3.50
C GLU A 71 -23.79 -1.50 -4.53
N TYR A 72 -23.04 -2.12 -5.43
CA TYR A 72 -23.60 -3.06 -6.39
C TYR A 72 -24.22 -4.27 -5.68
N GLU A 73 -23.50 -4.86 -4.73
CA GLU A 73 -24.01 -6.01 -3.99
C GLU A 73 -25.19 -5.65 -3.07
N HIS A 74 -25.17 -4.47 -2.46
CA HIS A 74 -26.32 -3.93 -1.74
C HIS A 74 -27.56 -3.90 -2.64
N ALA A 75 -27.44 -3.38 -3.87
CA ALA A 75 -28.56 -3.34 -4.82
C ALA A 75 -29.03 -4.76 -5.20
N ARG A 76 -28.11 -5.68 -5.50
CA ARG A 76 -28.44 -7.08 -5.85
C ARG A 76 -29.16 -7.84 -4.74
N HIS A 77 -28.83 -7.54 -3.50
CA HIS A 77 -29.43 -8.16 -2.32
C HIS A 77 -30.61 -7.35 -1.75
N ASN A 78 -31.10 -6.32 -2.46
CA ASN A 78 -32.17 -5.43 -2.01
C ASN A 78 -31.90 -4.79 -0.63
N GLY A 79 -30.63 -4.52 -0.32
CA GLY A 79 -30.18 -3.95 0.95
C GLY A 79 -30.27 -4.87 2.16
N LEU A 80 -30.43 -6.18 1.94
CA LEU A 80 -30.58 -7.18 3.01
C LEU A 80 -29.37 -8.12 3.10
N PRO A 81 -28.90 -8.48 4.31
CA PRO A 81 -29.27 -7.86 5.59
C PRO A 81 -28.80 -6.39 5.67
N VAL A 82 -29.41 -5.61 6.56
CA VAL A 82 -28.98 -4.23 6.80
C VAL A 82 -27.61 -4.24 7.46
N CYS A 83 -26.58 -3.89 6.70
CA CYS A 83 -25.19 -3.86 7.16
C CYS A 83 -24.82 -2.47 7.71
N ARG A 84 -24.19 -2.45 8.89
CA ARG A 84 -23.78 -1.25 9.64
C ARG A 84 -22.27 -0.98 9.55
N SER A 85 -21.55 -1.76 8.77
CA SER A 85 -20.15 -1.54 8.45
C SER A 85 -19.78 -2.20 7.11
N PRO A 86 -18.69 -1.75 6.46
CA PRO A 86 -18.11 -2.46 5.31
C PRO A 86 -17.74 -3.92 5.61
N ARG A 87 -17.41 -4.23 6.87
CA ARG A 87 -17.11 -5.60 7.32
C ARG A 87 -18.34 -6.49 7.28
N GLU A 88 -19.46 -6.01 7.84
CA GLU A 88 -20.74 -6.74 7.79
C GLU A 88 -21.19 -6.94 6.35
N ALA A 89 -21.02 -5.93 5.50
CA ALA A 89 -21.35 -6.01 4.08
C ALA A 89 -20.48 -7.02 3.32
N ALA A 90 -19.18 -7.06 3.59
CA ALA A 90 -18.28 -8.03 2.98
C ALA A 90 -18.57 -9.47 3.44
N GLU A 91 -18.95 -9.67 4.71
CA GLU A 91 -19.39 -10.97 5.19
C GLU A 91 -20.72 -11.39 4.56
N ALA A 92 -21.68 -10.47 4.49
CA ALA A 92 -23.03 -10.77 4.02
C ALA A 92 -23.11 -10.98 2.50
N TRP A 93 -22.31 -10.25 1.71
CA TRP A 93 -22.48 -10.19 0.26
C TRP A 93 -21.25 -10.59 -0.56
N LEU A 94 -20.05 -10.60 0.04
CA LEU A 94 -18.82 -11.00 -0.64
C LEU A 94 -18.25 -12.32 -0.08
N ASP A 95 -18.97 -12.98 0.83
CA ASP A 95 -18.57 -14.20 1.51
C ASP A 95 -17.21 -14.10 2.23
N VAL A 96 -16.82 -12.90 2.70
CA VAL A 96 -15.57 -12.66 3.43
C VAL A 96 -15.82 -12.77 4.93
N PRO A 97 -15.37 -13.83 5.63
CA PRO A 97 -15.75 -14.06 7.02
C PRO A 97 -15.20 -12.97 7.96
N MET A 98 -16.01 -12.48 8.91
CA MET A 98 -15.58 -11.35 9.75
C MET A 98 -14.38 -11.69 10.66
N LYS A 99 -14.34 -12.91 11.23
CA LYS A 99 -13.26 -13.34 12.15
C LYS A 99 -11.94 -13.59 11.42
N GLY A 100 -12.01 -14.35 10.32
CA GLY A 100 -10.83 -14.80 9.56
C GLY A 100 -10.39 -13.85 8.43
N GLY A 101 -11.26 -12.92 8.03
CA GLY A 101 -11.01 -12.04 6.89
C GLY A 101 -10.65 -12.83 5.63
N LEU A 102 -9.79 -12.23 4.80
CA LEU A 102 -9.32 -12.84 3.57
C LEU A 102 -8.42 -14.06 3.79
N SER A 103 -7.86 -14.24 4.99
CA SER A 103 -7.07 -15.43 5.33
C SER A 103 -7.90 -16.71 5.48
N ALA A 104 -9.21 -16.59 5.72
CA ALA A 104 -10.12 -17.74 5.76
C ALA A 104 -10.54 -18.23 4.35
N LEU A 105 -10.34 -17.42 3.33
CA LEU A 105 -10.63 -17.81 1.94
C LEU A 105 -9.52 -18.71 1.39
N THR A 106 -9.89 -19.60 0.47
CA THR A 106 -8.89 -20.33 -0.33
C THR A 106 -8.16 -19.38 -1.28
N PRO A 107 -6.95 -19.72 -1.77
CA PRO A 107 -6.24 -18.91 -2.76
C PRO A 107 -7.09 -18.61 -4.00
N LYS A 108 -7.85 -19.61 -4.49
CA LYS A 108 -8.75 -19.46 -5.65
C LYS A 108 -9.91 -18.51 -5.37
N GLN A 109 -10.56 -18.60 -4.20
CA GLN A 109 -11.62 -17.67 -3.82
C GLN A 109 -11.10 -16.22 -3.74
N ARG A 110 -9.93 -16.01 -3.11
CA ARG A 110 -9.29 -14.69 -3.08
C ARG A 110 -8.99 -14.16 -4.47
N GLN A 111 -8.41 -14.97 -5.35
CA GLN A 111 -8.07 -14.54 -6.71
C GLN A 111 -9.30 -14.20 -7.55
N ASN A 112 -10.39 -14.96 -7.39
CA ASN A 112 -11.65 -14.67 -8.07
C ASN A 112 -12.22 -13.32 -7.62
N LEU A 113 -12.35 -13.11 -6.30
CA LEU A 113 -12.87 -11.86 -5.74
C LEU A 113 -11.94 -10.67 -6.05
N ALA A 114 -10.62 -10.90 -6.10
CA ALA A 114 -9.65 -9.86 -6.47
C ALA A 114 -9.84 -9.36 -7.91
N GLY A 115 -10.45 -10.18 -8.78
CA GLY A 115 -10.77 -9.79 -10.16
C GLY A 115 -11.82 -8.67 -10.25
N ASP A 116 -12.57 -8.41 -9.18
CA ASP A 116 -13.58 -7.34 -9.15
C ASP A 116 -12.99 -5.97 -8.79
N THR A 117 -11.73 -5.92 -8.35
CA THR A 117 -10.98 -4.67 -8.15
C THR A 117 -9.53 -4.85 -8.61
N VAL A 118 -9.21 -4.29 -9.77
CA VAL A 118 -7.89 -4.38 -10.39
C VAL A 118 -7.17 -3.04 -10.24
N LEU A 119 -5.95 -3.10 -9.73
CA LEU A 119 -4.96 -2.04 -9.86
C LEU A 119 -3.91 -2.48 -10.86
N ARG A 120 -3.66 -1.69 -11.90
CA ARG A 120 -2.61 -1.94 -12.89
C ARG A 120 -1.57 -0.83 -12.85
N LEU A 121 -0.29 -1.22 -12.86
CA LEU A 121 0.86 -0.35 -12.97
C LEU A 121 1.61 -0.63 -14.27
N ASP A 122 1.56 0.33 -15.18
CA ASP A 122 2.22 0.29 -16.48
C ASP A 122 3.46 1.20 -16.52
N PRO A 123 4.43 0.94 -17.43
CA PRO A 123 5.70 1.67 -17.48
C PRO A 123 5.58 3.19 -17.63
N GLY A 124 4.60 3.69 -18.39
CA GLY A 124 4.53 5.11 -18.75
C GLY A 124 5.86 5.61 -19.35
N GLU A 125 6.29 6.79 -18.94
CA GLU A 125 7.53 7.44 -19.40
C GLU A 125 8.69 7.31 -18.40
N GLY A 126 8.49 6.57 -17.30
CA GLY A 126 9.50 6.35 -16.26
C GLY A 126 8.91 6.36 -14.86
N TRP A 127 9.77 6.27 -13.84
CA TRP A 127 9.34 6.16 -12.44
C TRP A 127 8.68 7.44 -11.88
N GLN A 128 8.95 8.61 -12.47
CA GLN A 128 8.27 9.89 -12.17
C GLN A 128 6.99 10.11 -12.97
N SER A 129 6.69 9.23 -13.92
CA SER A 129 5.62 9.39 -14.91
C SER A 129 5.07 8.01 -15.26
N ARG A 130 4.51 7.32 -14.27
CA ARG A 130 3.88 5.99 -14.46
C ARG A 130 2.46 6.13 -14.98
N ILE A 131 1.90 5.02 -15.44
CA ILE A 131 0.45 4.92 -15.66
C ILE A 131 -0.11 4.00 -14.58
N LEU A 132 -1.10 4.49 -13.84
CA LEU A 132 -1.83 3.72 -12.84
C LEU A 132 -3.29 3.63 -13.26
N THR A 133 -3.80 2.42 -13.37
CA THR A 133 -5.21 2.19 -13.73
C THR A 133 -5.91 1.47 -12.58
N VAL A 134 -7.03 2.02 -12.11
CA VAL A 134 -7.93 1.35 -11.15
C VAL A 134 -9.20 0.98 -11.89
N ILE A 135 -9.60 -0.29 -11.81
CA ILE A 135 -10.78 -0.85 -12.45
C ILE A 135 -11.59 -1.55 -11.37
N ASP A 136 -12.86 -1.22 -11.25
CA ASP A 136 -13.82 -1.97 -10.43
C ASP A 136 -14.92 -2.58 -11.29
N ARG A 137 -15.50 -3.69 -10.81
CA ARG A 137 -16.74 -4.27 -11.36
C ARG A 137 -17.94 -3.98 -10.45
N GLY A 138 -17.95 -2.78 -9.86
CA GLY A 138 -18.99 -2.29 -8.97
C GLY A 138 -20.20 -1.74 -9.72
N SER A 139 -20.94 -0.84 -9.06
CA SER A 139 -22.21 -0.31 -9.56
C SER A 139 -22.06 0.58 -10.79
N GLY A 140 -20.87 1.14 -11.00
CA GLY A 140 -20.66 2.23 -11.94
C GLY A 140 -21.45 3.50 -11.57
N ILE A 141 -21.36 4.51 -12.43
CA ILE A 141 -21.96 5.83 -12.24
C ILE A 141 -22.67 6.21 -13.54
N ALA A 142 -23.92 6.63 -13.46
CA ALA A 142 -24.67 7.09 -14.62
C ALA A 142 -24.15 8.47 -15.10
N PRO A 143 -24.31 8.83 -16.40
CA PRO A 143 -23.82 10.10 -16.93
C PRO A 143 -24.25 11.34 -16.13
N GLY A 144 -25.53 11.38 -15.72
CA GLY A 144 -26.09 12.49 -14.94
C GLY A 144 -25.56 12.60 -13.51
N ASP A 145 -25.02 11.51 -12.95
CA ASP A 145 -24.56 11.46 -11.56
C ASP A 145 -23.07 11.79 -11.41
N MET A 146 -22.29 11.77 -12.49
CA MET A 146 -20.83 11.96 -12.42
C MET A 146 -20.43 13.30 -11.79
N GLU A 147 -21.13 14.38 -12.14
CA GLU A 147 -20.85 15.73 -11.62
C GLU A 147 -21.17 15.89 -10.13
N GLY A 148 -22.20 15.20 -9.65
CA GLY A 148 -22.58 15.15 -8.24
C GLY A 148 -21.81 14.11 -7.42
N THR A 149 -20.92 13.33 -8.05
CA THR A 149 -20.19 12.23 -7.40
C THR A 149 -18.69 12.33 -7.65
N ILE A 150 -18.16 11.61 -8.65
CA ILE A 150 -16.72 11.43 -8.88
C ILE A 150 -16.02 12.69 -9.40
N LEU A 151 -16.76 13.64 -9.98
CA LEU A 151 -16.26 14.95 -10.42
C LEU A 151 -16.59 16.07 -9.44
N SER A 152 -17.12 15.75 -8.26
CA SER A 152 -17.50 16.70 -7.22
C SER A 152 -16.41 16.91 -6.17
N LEU A 153 -16.57 17.95 -5.34
CA LEU A 153 -15.71 18.20 -4.18
C LEU A 153 -16.57 18.46 -2.94
N ASN A 154 -16.37 17.68 -1.88
CA ASN A 154 -17.08 17.80 -0.58
C ASN A 154 -18.56 17.36 -0.59
N GLU A 155 -18.95 16.47 -1.50
CA GLU A 155 -20.33 15.95 -1.47
C GLU A 155 -20.56 14.96 -0.33
N SER A 156 -21.81 14.93 0.15
CA SER A 156 -22.23 14.20 1.37
C SER A 156 -22.95 12.87 1.08
N ASN A 157 -22.85 12.35 -0.14
CA ASN A 157 -23.68 11.24 -0.65
C ASN A 157 -23.51 9.90 0.08
N LYS A 158 -22.44 9.72 0.86
CA LYS A 158 -22.10 8.46 1.54
C LYS A 158 -22.32 8.47 3.07
N ILE A 159 -22.68 9.61 3.68
CA ILE A 159 -22.68 9.76 5.15
C ILE A 159 -23.60 8.76 5.87
N GLN A 160 -24.76 8.44 5.28
CA GLN A 160 -25.75 7.53 5.87
C GLN A 160 -25.58 6.07 5.44
N LYS A 161 -24.67 5.79 4.49
CA LYS A 161 -24.44 4.45 3.95
C LYS A 161 -23.36 3.75 4.78
N HIS A 162 -23.73 3.29 5.97
CA HIS A 162 -22.78 2.70 6.93
C HIS A 162 -22.03 1.46 6.41
N TYR A 163 -22.56 0.78 5.39
CA TYR A 163 -21.89 -0.32 4.71
C TYR A 163 -20.71 0.10 3.81
N LEU A 164 -20.43 1.41 3.67
CA LEU A 164 -19.33 1.96 2.89
C LEU A 164 -18.23 2.55 3.76
N ALA A 165 -16.99 2.51 3.26
CA ALA A 165 -15.82 3.03 3.97
C ALA A 165 -15.60 4.52 3.70
N GLY A 166 -15.98 5.02 2.52
CA GLY A 166 -15.91 6.44 2.17
C GLY A 166 -16.87 7.30 2.98
N THR A 167 -16.36 8.30 3.71
CA THR A 167 -17.19 9.23 4.50
C THR A 167 -17.16 10.66 3.96
N TYR A 168 -16.05 11.09 3.38
CA TYR A 168 -15.82 12.45 2.91
C TYR A 168 -15.57 12.42 1.39
N GLY A 169 -16.45 13.03 0.60
CA GLY A 169 -16.39 13.10 -0.87
C GLY A 169 -15.23 13.93 -1.43
N GLN A 170 -14.03 13.79 -0.88
CA GLN A 170 -12.79 14.46 -1.30
C GLN A 170 -11.66 13.47 -1.63
N GLY A 171 -11.65 12.28 -1.02
CA GLY A 171 -10.50 11.35 -1.07
C GLY A 171 -10.07 10.99 -2.49
N GLY A 172 -11.00 10.73 -3.41
CA GLY A 172 -10.65 10.41 -4.79
C GLY A 172 -9.94 11.56 -5.52
N SER A 173 -10.36 12.80 -5.28
CA SER A 173 -9.82 13.97 -5.98
C SER A 173 -8.37 14.28 -5.64
N SER A 174 -7.87 13.85 -4.47
CA SER A 174 -6.47 14.10 -4.08
C SER A 174 -5.46 13.38 -4.99
N THR A 175 -5.85 12.29 -5.66
CA THR A 175 -4.96 11.61 -6.62
C THR A 175 -4.67 12.42 -7.87
N LEU A 176 -5.47 13.45 -8.16
CA LEU A 176 -5.23 14.37 -9.27
C LEU A 176 -3.93 15.15 -9.07
N ALA A 177 -3.53 15.41 -7.82
CA ALA A 177 -2.29 16.13 -7.48
C ALA A 177 -1.01 15.40 -7.95
N PHE A 178 -1.07 14.07 -8.06
CA PHE A 178 0.06 13.24 -8.46
C PHE A 178 0.03 12.88 -9.94
N SER A 179 -0.96 13.35 -10.71
CA SER A 179 -1.16 12.96 -12.11
C SER A 179 -1.06 14.16 -13.05
N ARG A 180 -0.69 13.91 -14.31
CA ARG A 180 -0.75 14.93 -15.38
C ARG A 180 -2.11 14.96 -16.06
N PHE A 181 -2.66 13.78 -16.35
CA PHE A 181 -4.00 13.60 -16.88
C PHE A 181 -4.67 12.43 -16.17
N VAL A 182 -6.00 12.46 -16.06
CA VAL A 182 -6.78 11.35 -15.49
C VAL A 182 -8.01 11.10 -16.35
N LEU A 183 -8.07 9.95 -17.01
CA LEU A 183 -9.31 9.46 -17.60
C LEU A 183 -10.20 8.92 -16.48
N ILE A 184 -11.46 9.32 -16.47
CA ILE A 184 -12.52 8.72 -15.67
C ILE A 184 -13.56 8.22 -16.66
N ALA A 185 -13.79 6.90 -16.70
CA ALA A 185 -14.82 6.25 -17.51
C ALA A 185 -15.65 5.33 -16.62
N SER A 186 -16.97 5.41 -16.70
CA SER A 186 -17.86 4.61 -15.87
C SER A 186 -19.06 4.12 -16.67
N ARG A 187 -19.46 2.88 -16.40
CA ARG A 187 -20.66 2.26 -16.92
C ARG A 187 -21.52 1.80 -15.76
N ALA A 188 -22.64 2.48 -15.53
CA ALA A 188 -23.62 2.05 -14.55
C ALA A 188 -24.10 0.61 -14.84
N ALA A 189 -24.38 -0.16 -13.78
CA ALA A 189 -25.01 -1.46 -13.90
C ALA A 189 -26.29 -1.36 -14.75
N ASP A 190 -26.49 -2.35 -15.61
CA ASP A 190 -27.64 -2.44 -16.54
C ASP A 190 -27.73 -1.33 -17.60
N SER A 191 -26.72 -0.45 -17.71
CA SER A 191 -26.64 0.56 -18.77
C SER A 191 -25.88 0.04 -20.00
N SER A 192 -26.26 0.53 -21.19
CA SER A 192 -25.47 0.38 -22.43
C SER A 192 -24.54 1.57 -22.68
N GLU A 193 -24.55 2.57 -21.79
CA GLU A 193 -23.82 3.82 -21.94
C GLU A 193 -22.58 3.85 -21.04
N ILE A 194 -21.46 4.29 -21.60
CA ILE A 194 -20.23 4.61 -20.88
C ILE A 194 -20.10 6.12 -20.84
N ALA A 195 -20.21 6.69 -19.65
CA ALA A 195 -19.94 8.09 -19.40
C ALA A 195 -18.45 8.29 -19.10
N PHE A 196 -17.82 9.29 -19.71
CA PHE A 196 -16.40 9.51 -19.48
C PHE A 196 -15.96 10.96 -19.66
N THR A 197 -14.85 11.31 -19.04
CA THR A 197 -14.15 12.58 -19.25
C THR A 197 -12.67 12.45 -18.89
N VAL A 198 -11.86 13.45 -19.24
CA VAL A 198 -10.46 13.56 -18.85
C VAL A 198 -10.24 14.79 -18.00
N VAL A 199 -9.52 14.62 -16.90
CA VAL A 199 -9.19 15.67 -15.92
C VAL A 199 -7.72 16.04 -16.04
N TRP A 200 -7.37 17.32 -15.99
CA TRP A 200 -5.99 17.79 -15.92
C TRP A 200 -5.88 19.14 -15.20
N TYR A 201 -4.65 19.54 -14.86
CA TYR A 201 -4.37 20.86 -14.33
C TYR A 201 -4.14 21.87 -15.46
N GLU A 202 -4.93 22.93 -15.49
CA GLU A 202 -4.82 24.04 -16.41
C GLU A 202 -4.05 25.19 -15.75
N ASP A 203 -2.88 25.53 -16.31
CA ASP A 203 -2.18 26.76 -15.98
C ASP A 203 -3.00 27.97 -16.47
N LEU A 204 -3.21 28.93 -15.57
CA LEU A 204 -3.85 30.20 -15.88
C LEU A 204 -2.78 31.30 -16.03
N PRO A 205 -3.07 32.40 -16.77
CA PRO A 205 -2.13 33.49 -16.95
C PRO A 205 -1.63 34.04 -15.61
N ALA A 206 -0.31 33.92 -15.36
CA ALA A 206 0.29 34.20 -14.06
C ALA A 206 0.26 35.69 -13.67
N ASP A 207 0.06 36.58 -14.65
CA ASP A 207 -0.18 38.01 -14.46
C ASP A 207 -1.56 38.31 -13.87
N GLN A 208 -2.53 37.41 -14.07
CA GLN A 208 -3.92 37.58 -13.62
C GLN A 208 -4.28 36.65 -12.45
N TYR A 209 -3.70 35.45 -12.41
CA TYR A 209 -4.05 34.41 -11.46
C TYR A 209 -2.83 33.93 -10.67
N LYS A 210 -3.00 33.78 -9.35
CA LYS A 210 -1.95 33.26 -8.47
C LYS A 210 -1.67 31.77 -8.68
N THR A 211 -2.66 31.03 -9.16
CA THR A 211 -2.61 29.58 -9.35
C THR A 211 -3.46 29.19 -10.56
N GLY A 212 -3.18 28.02 -11.13
CA GLY A 212 -4.08 27.34 -12.06
C GLY A 212 -5.21 26.61 -11.32
N ARG A 213 -5.91 25.75 -12.05
CA ARG A 213 -7.07 24.99 -11.58
C ARG A 213 -7.16 23.63 -12.25
N TYR A 214 -7.82 22.67 -11.63
CA TYR A 214 -8.17 21.40 -12.27
C TYR A 214 -9.44 21.55 -13.11
N VAL A 215 -9.47 20.93 -14.27
CA VAL A 215 -10.57 21.04 -15.25
C VAL A 215 -10.88 19.68 -15.88
N TYR A 216 -12.07 19.55 -16.47
CA TYR A 216 -12.47 18.40 -17.27
C TYR A 216 -13.26 18.81 -18.53
N LEU A 217 -13.45 17.86 -19.46
CA LEU A 217 -14.18 18.08 -20.71
C LEU A 217 -15.68 17.79 -20.55
N THR A 218 -16.49 18.61 -21.23
CA THR A 218 -17.94 18.42 -21.43
C THR A 218 -18.29 18.59 -22.90
N ASP A 219 -19.40 17.99 -23.34
CA ASP A 219 -20.01 18.17 -24.66
C ASP A 219 -21.37 18.82 -24.50
N ASN A 220 -21.58 20.00 -25.08
CA ASN A 220 -22.82 20.78 -24.93
C ASN A 220 -23.25 20.96 -23.45
N GLY A 221 -22.27 21.05 -22.55
CA GLY A 221 -22.47 21.21 -21.11
C GLY A 221 -22.72 19.92 -20.32
N ALA A 222 -22.85 18.77 -20.99
CA ALA A 222 -23.03 17.45 -20.38
C ALA A 222 -21.75 16.60 -20.43
N ILE A 223 -21.73 15.49 -19.69
CA ILE A 223 -20.63 14.52 -19.75
C ILE A 223 -20.71 13.73 -21.06
N PRO A 224 -19.60 13.56 -21.81
CA PRO A 224 -19.56 12.71 -22.99
C PRO A 224 -19.99 11.27 -22.71
N VAL A 225 -20.75 10.69 -23.63
CA VAL A 225 -21.26 9.32 -23.55
C VAL A 225 -20.98 8.59 -24.85
N VAL A 226 -20.62 7.30 -24.73
CA VAL A 226 -20.56 6.37 -25.86
C VAL A 226 -21.37 5.11 -25.56
N THR A 227 -21.88 4.48 -26.61
CA THR A 227 -22.47 3.15 -26.49
C THR A 227 -21.37 2.12 -26.26
N ALA A 228 -21.56 1.25 -25.27
CA ALA A 228 -20.65 0.15 -24.98
C ALA A 228 -20.57 -0.84 -26.14
N ALA A 229 -19.36 -1.33 -26.41
CA ALA A 229 -19.04 -2.36 -27.39
C ALA A 229 -18.46 -3.62 -26.70
N GLY A 230 -18.27 -4.69 -27.45
CA GLY A 230 -17.98 -6.02 -26.89
C GLY A 230 -16.69 -6.16 -26.06
N ALA A 231 -15.71 -5.27 -26.23
CA ALA A 231 -14.47 -5.28 -25.44
C ALA A 231 -14.54 -4.40 -24.18
N ASP A 232 -15.60 -3.60 -24.03
CA ASP A 232 -15.74 -2.69 -22.90
C ASP A 232 -16.17 -3.42 -21.61
N PRO A 233 -15.88 -2.86 -20.43
CA PRO A 233 -16.40 -3.40 -19.17
C PRO A 233 -17.92 -3.52 -19.19
N GLU A 234 -18.44 -4.60 -18.61
CA GLU A 234 -19.88 -4.83 -18.47
C GLU A 234 -20.55 -3.78 -17.57
N ARG A 235 -19.82 -3.32 -16.55
CA ARG A 235 -20.21 -2.30 -15.57
C ARG A 235 -18.98 -1.85 -14.78
N GLY A 236 -19.17 -0.85 -13.92
CA GLY A 236 -18.16 -0.37 -12.97
C GLY A 236 -17.42 0.85 -13.50
N THR A 237 -16.31 1.20 -12.85
CA THR A 237 -15.52 2.40 -13.19
C THR A 237 -14.08 2.01 -13.53
N THR A 238 -13.54 2.64 -14.57
CA THR A 238 -12.12 2.63 -14.93
C THR A 238 -11.55 4.03 -14.79
N ILE A 239 -10.47 4.15 -14.01
CA ILE A 239 -9.76 5.41 -13.80
C ILE A 239 -8.32 5.20 -14.20
N ARG A 240 -7.87 5.87 -15.27
CA ARG A 240 -6.47 5.80 -15.74
C ARG A 240 -5.78 7.11 -15.42
N HIS A 241 -4.78 7.03 -14.56
CA HIS A 241 -3.87 8.12 -14.23
C HIS A 241 -2.65 8.08 -15.16
N PHE A 242 -2.38 9.19 -15.84
CA PHE A 242 -1.21 9.36 -16.71
C PHE A 242 -0.21 10.31 -16.07
N GLY A 243 1.07 9.94 -16.13
CA GLY A 243 2.14 10.71 -15.51
C GLY A 243 2.04 10.72 -13.98
N TYR A 244 1.68 9.58 -13.39
CA TYR A 244 1.56 9.44 -11.94
C TYR A 244 2.94 9.42 -11.28
N ASP A 245 3.15 10.32 -10.32
CA ASP A 245 4.42 10.45 -9.62
C ASP A 245 4.58 9.37 -8.53
N LEU A 246 5.44 8.38 -8.79
CA LEU A 246 5.85 7.34 -7.84
C LEU A 246 7.33 7.47 -7.44
N THR A 247 7.86 8.70 -7.40
CA THR A 247 9.25 9.00 -7.00
C THR A 247 9.70 8.33 -5.71
N THR A 248 8.80 8.20 -4.73
CA THR A 248 9.09 7.58 -3.44
C THR A 248 8.95 6.05 -3.44
N TYR A 249 8.41 5.46 -4.52
CA TYR A 249 8.06 4.05 -4.64
C TYR A 249 8.76 3.35 -5.82
N THR A 250 10.08 3.41 -5.86
CA THR A 250 10.90 2.91 -6.98
C THR A 250 11.13 1.40 -7.00
N ALA A 251 10.92 0.70 -5.89
CA ALA A 251 11.11 -0.75 -5.83
C ALA A 251 9.87 -1.50 -6.35
N SER A 252 10.06 -2.75 -6.79
CA SER A 252 8.94 -3.63 -7.17
C SER A 252 8.29 -4.27 -5.93
N ILE A 253 9.08 -4.71 -4.96
CA ILE A 253 8.63 -5.35 -3.70
C ILE A 253 9.29 -4.66 -2.50
N GLY A 254 8.64 -4.72 -1.35
CA GLY A 254 9.17 -4.24 -0.07
C GLY A 254 8.72 -2.82 0.30
N PRO A 255 9.37 -2.19 1.29
CA PRO A 255 8.86 -0.94 1.90
C PRO A 255 8.83 0.27 0.96
N LYS A 256 9.69 0.28 -0.06
CA LYS A 256 9.75 1.31 -1.10
C LYS A 256 9.03 0.91 -2.38
N SER A 257 8.11 -0.05 -2.31
CA SER A 257 7.25 -0.41 -3.45
C SER A 257 5.80 -0.07 -3.19
N LEU A 258 5.06 0.17 -4.27
CA LEU A 258 3.61 0.36 -4.21
C LEU A 258 2.91 -0.88 -3.64
N TYR A 259 3.38 -2.09 -3.98
CA TYR A 259 2.91 -3.34 -3.38
C TYR A 259 3.02 -3.33 -1.85
N GLY A 260 4.20 -2.99 -1.32
CA GLY A 260 4.40 -2.94 0.13
C GLY A 260 3.60 -1.84 0.79
N ALA A 261 3.38 -0.71 0.11
CA ALA A 261 2.49 0.36 0.61
C ALA A 261 1.04 -0.10 0.68
N LEU A 262 0.51 -0.72 -0.37
CA LEU A 262 -0.84 -1.26 -0.42
C LEU A 262 -1.08 -2.29 0.68
N GLN A 263 -0.19 -3.25 0.88
CA GLN A 263 -0.33 -4.26 1.95
C GLN A 263 -0.38 -3.63 3.35
N ARG A 264 0.43 -2.59 3.60
CA ARG A 264 0.51 -1.89 4.89
C ARG A 264 -0.70 -1.01 5.18
N VAL A 265 -1.14 -0.26 4.17
CA VAL A 265 -2.21 0.72 4.36
C VAL A 265 -3.58 0.06 4.23
N MET A 266 -3.76 -0.86 3.29
CA MET A 266 -4.89 -1.80 3.28
C MET A 266 -4.57 -2.98 4.19
N PHE A 267 -4.35 -2.72 5.48
CA PHE A 267 -3.83 -3.72 6.43
C PHE A 267 -4.72 -4.96 6.55
N ASP A 268 -6.04 -4.78 6.52
CA ASP A 268 -7.03 -5.86 6.57
C ASP A 268 -8.23 -5.52 5.69
N PRO A 269 -8.10 -5.46 4.36
CA PRO A 269 -9.13 -4.92 3.49
C PRO A 269 -10.39 -5.79 3.50
N VAL A 270 -11.53 -5.16 3.19
CA VAL A 270 -12.83 -5.85 3.10
C VAL A 270 -12.95 -6.76 1.88
N ALA A 271 -12.20 -6.45 0.82
CA ALA A 271 -12.06 -7.26 -0.39
C ALA A 271 -10.58 -7.24 -0.85
N PRO A 272 -10.09 -8.32 -1.49
CA PRO A 272 -8.76 -8.35 -2.06
C PRO A 272 -8.69 -7.53 -3.36
N ILE A 273 -7.48 -7.11 -3.74
CA ILE A 273 -7.24 -6.35 -4.97
C ILE A 273 -6.30 -7.15 -5.87
N ARG A 274 -6.61 -7.28 -7.15
CA ARG A 274 -5.66 -7.79 -8.13
C ARG A 274 -4.68 -6.67 -8.47
N PHE A 275 -3.41 -6.83 -8.12
CA PHE A 275 -2.35 -5.90 -8.52
C PHE A 275 -1.56 -6.46 -9.70
N GLU A 276 -1.72 -5.84 -10.86
CA GLU A 276 -1.01 -6.15 -12.09
C GLU A 276 0.17 -5.19 -12.25
N ASN A 277 1.39 -5.71 -12.21
CA ASN A 277 2.60 -4.90 -12.27
C ASN A 277 3.38 -5.21 -13.55
N ALA A 278 2.99 -4.55 -14.65
CA ALA A 278 3.66 -4.68 -15.94
C ALA A 278 5.11 -4.16 -15.91
N VAL A 279 5.43 -3.22 -15.00
CA VAL A 279 6.80 -2.71 -14.82
C VAL A 279 7.75 -3.80 -14.33
N ALA A 280 7.28 -4.67 -13.45
CA ALA A 280 8.08 -5.73 -12.84
C ALA A 280 7.78 -7.14 -13.41
N GLY A 281 6.82 -7.25 -14.33
CA GLY A 281 6.46 -8.50 -15.01
C GLY A 281 5.78 -9.53 -14.11
N TRP A 282 5.02 -9.09 -13.10
CA TRP A 282 4.29 -10.01 -12.22
C TRP A 282 2.92 -9.46 -11.82
N ASN A 283 2.03 -10.38 -11.45
CA ASN A 283 0.72 -10.08 -10.89
C ASN A 283 0.61 -10.70 -9.49
N ARG A 284 0.00 -10.00 -8.54
CA ARG A 284 -0.19 -10.48 -7.16
C ARG A 284 -1.54 -10.05 -6.62
N THR A 285 -2.02 -10.75 -5.60
CA THR A 285 -3.21 -10.34 -4.85
C THR A 285 -2.80 -9.51 -3.64
N ILE A 286 -3.33 -8.30 -3.50
CA ILE A 286 -3.25 -7.53 -2.26
C ILE A 286 -4.36 -8.04 -1.35
N LYS A 287 -3.97 -8.63 -0.23
CA LYS A 287 -4.88 -9.15 0.80
C LYS A 287 -4.69 -8.46 2.15
N GLY A 288 -3.77 -7.51 2.22
CA GLY A 288 -3.38 -6.84 3.46
C GLY A 288 -2.42 -7.65 4.31
N SER A 289 -1.59 -6.91 5.05
CA SER A 289 -0.57 -7.47 5.94
C SER A 289 -1.16 -8.38 7.01
N ARG A 290 -2.35 -8.06 7.58
CA ARG A 290 -3.01 -8.91 8.58
C ARG A 290 -3.27 -10.32 8.04
N ASN A 291 -3.78 -10.41 6.82
CA ASN A 291 -4.14 -11.69 6.22
C ASN A 291 -2.89 -12.49 5.85
N ALA A 292 -1.81 -11.83 5.41
CA ALA A 292 -0.51 -12.48 5.24
C ALA A 292 0.08 -12.98 6.57
N LEU A 293 -0.02 -12.21 7.65
CA LEU A 293 0.37 -12.61 9.01
C LEU A 293 -0.44 -13.81 9.52
N ASN A 294 -1.70 -13.93 9.10
CA ASN A 294 -2.56 -15.07 9.42
C ASN A 294 -2.36 -16.27 8.48
N GLY A 295 -1.28 -16.29 7.69
CA GLY A 295 -0.86 -17.45 6.90
C GLY A 295 -1.50 -17.52 5.50
N ALA A 296 -2.18 -16.47 5.04
CA ALA A 296 -2.67 -16.44 3.67
C ALA A 296 -1.51 -16.43 2.67
N VAL A 297 -1.49 -17.40 1.75
CA VAL A 297 -0.55 -17.51 0.63
C VAL A 297 -1.35 -17.52 -0.67
N ASP A 298 -0.88 -16.85 -1.72
CA ASP A 298 -1.60 -16.82 -3.01
C ASP A 298 -0.95 -17.80 -3.99
N GLN A 299 -1.72 -18.31 -4.94
CA GLN A 299 -1.28 -19.37 -5.87
C GLN A 299 -0.08 -18.96 -6.73
N ASP A 300 0.05 -17.67 -7.07
CA ASP A 300 1.16 -17.14 -7.87
C ASP A 300 2.49 -17.04 -7.08
N ASP A 301 2.48 -17.52 -5.83
CA ASP A 301 3.63 -17.58 -4.93
C ASP A 301 3.75 -19.00 -4.35
N GLU A 302 3.88 -20.01 -5.22
CA GLU A 302 3.95 -21.45 -4.86
C GLU A 302 5.06 -21.79 -3.85
N ASN A 303 6.06 -20.92 -3.73
CA ASN A 303 7.16 -21.04 -2.77
C ASN A 303 7.02 -20.14 -1.53
N ALA A 304 6.01 -19.27 -1.46
CA ALA A 304 5.77 -18.45 -0.28
C ALA A 304 5.19 -19.30 0.85
N LYS A 305 5.97 -19.46 1.90
CA LYS A 305 5.45 -19.82 3.20
C LYS A 305 4.95 -18.55 3.88
N GLY A 306 3.87 -18.68 4.65
CA GLY A 306 3.48 -17.63 5.59
C GLY A 306 4.66 -17.28 6.52
N PRO A 307 4.61 -16.13 7.22
CA PRO A 307 5.67 -15.77 8.14
C PRO A 307 5.83 -16.85 9.21
N GLU A 308 7.06 -17.11 9.59
CA GLU A 308 7.37 -17.91 10.76
C GLU A 308 7.06 -17.07 12.01
N ILE A 309 6.25 -17.64 12.91
CA ILE A 309 5.68 -16.96 14.07
C ILE A 309 6.04 -17.77 15.31
N ASP A 310 6.75 -17.15 16.24
CA ASP A 310 7.10 -17.78 17.51
C ASP A 310 5.93 -17.74 18.50
N TYR A 311 5.12 -16.67 18.43
CA TYR A 311 3.98 -16.48 19.30
C TYR A 311 2.90 -15.60 18.67
N ARG A 312 1.65 -15.87 19.01
CA ARG A 312 0.49 -15.13 18.50
C ARG A 312 -0.63 -15.12 19.53
N ILE A 313 -1.24 -13.95 19.68
CA ILE A 313 -2.55 -13.81 20.31
C ILE A 313 -3.59 -13.50 19.23
N PRO A 314 -4.61 -14.37 19.04
CA PRO A 314 -5.75 -14.07 18.17
C PRO A 314 -6.56 -12.88 18.68
N MET A 315 -7.32 -12.25 17.78
CA MET A 315 -8.21 -11.13 18.08
C MET A 315 -9.11 -11.39 19.29
N PHE A 316 -9.00 -10.54 20.30
CA PHE A 316 -9.91 -10.44 21.43
C PHE A 316 -10.40 -9.00 21.59
N ASN A 317 -11.52 -8.80 22.29
CA ASN A 317 -12.09 -7.47 22.49
C ASN A 317 -11.73 -6.92 23.85
N LEU A 318 -11.46 -5.62 23.88
CA LEU A 318 -11.32 -4.85 25.09
C LEU A 318 -12.41 -3.78 25.15
N SER A 319 -13.13 -3.71 26.26
CA SER A 319 -14.11 -2.66 26.52
C SER A 319 -13.42 -1.37 26.97
N LEU A 320 -13.86 -0.25 26.42
CA LEU A 320 -13.47 1.10 26.80
C LEU A 320 -14.66 1.85 27.44
N GLY A 321 -15.58 1.10 28.06
CA GLY A 321 -16.79 1.65 28.66
C GLY A 321 -17.69 2.34 27.62
N GLU A 322 -18.04 3.60 27.87
CA GLU A 322 -18.91 4.40 26.98
C GLU A 322 -18.32 4.67 25.59
N HIS A 323 -17.01 4.43 25.40
CA HIS A 323 -16.34 4.61 24.11
C HIS A 323 -16.44 3.39 23.18
N GLY A 324 -17.09 2.31 23.61
CA GLY A 324 -17.27 1.08 22.85
C GLY A 324 -16.15 0.08 23.09
N GLU A 325 -15.78 -0.69 22.07
CA GLU A 325 -14.74 -1.72 22.16
C GLU A 325 -13.67 -1.54 21.08
N ILE A 326 -12.46 -2.00 21.39
CA ILE A 326 -11.40 -2.24 20.41
C ILE A 326 -11.12 -3.74 20.31
N GLY A 327 -10.80 -4.21 19.11
CA GLY A 327 -10.20 -5.53 18.93
C GLY A 327 -8.68 -5.43 19.00
N VAL A 328 -8.02 -6.32 19.74
CA VAL A 328 -6.56 -6.39 19.82
C VAL A 328 -6.08 -7.79 19.42
N GLU A 329 -5.07 -7.86 18.57
CA GLU A 329 -4.30 -9.08 18.27
C GLU A 329 -2.83 -8.71 18.03
N TYR A 330 -1.93 -9.67 18.19
CA TYR A 330 -0.51 -9.43 17.93
C TYR A 330 0.26 -10.70 17.60
N TRP A 331 1.40 -10.51 16.93
CA TRP A 331 2.30 -11.55 16.47
C TRP A 331 3.73 -11.22 16.89
N VAL A 332 4.44 -12.25 17.35
CA VAL A 332 5.90 -12.22 17.49
C VAL A 332 6.47 -13.08 16.36
N LEU A 333 7.05 -12.41 15.38
CA LEU A 333 7.71 -13.05 14.25
C LEU A 333 9.00 -13.73 14.69
N ALA A 334 9.32 -14.83 14.02
CA ALA A 334 10.61 -15.48 14.16
C ALA A 334 11.74 -14.50 13.88
N ARG A 335 12.85 -14.70 14.59
CA ARG A 335 14.04 -13.89 14.41
C ARG A 335 14.58 -14.04 12.99
N SER A 336 14.94 -12.93 12.34
CA SER A 336 15.59 -13.00 11.04
C SER A 336 17.04 -13.52 11.18
N LEU A 337 17.32 -14.63 10.51
CA LEU A 337 18.65 -15.21 10.37
C LEU A 337 19.15 -15.08 8.93
N GLY A 338 20.46 -14.94 8.75
CA GLY A 338 21.14 -15.00 7.47
C GLY A 338 21.24 -16.44 6.95
N LYS A 339 21.70 -16.60 5.71
CA LYS A 339 21.89 -17.92 5.06
C LYS A 339 22.86 -18.83 5.81
N ASP A 340 23.76 -18.26 6.61
CA ASP A 340 24.73 -18.95 7.44
C ASP A 340 24.21 -19.27 8.84
N GLY A 341 22.91 -19.09 9.08
CA GLY A 341 22.24 -19.31 10.37
C GLY A 341 22.54 -18.24 11.42
N LYS A 342 23.27 -17.16 11.06
CA LYS A 342 23.66 -16.10 11.99
C LYS A 342 22.64 -14.98 12.05
N ALA A 343 22.72 -14.16 13.08
CA ALA A 343 21.87 -12.98 13.24
C ALA A 343 21.90 -12.08 11.99
N SER A 344 20.72 -11.77 11.47
CA SER A 344 20.54 -10.78 10.41
C SER A 344 20.19 -9.42 11.03
N ASN A 345 20.65 -8.34 10.39
CA ASN A 345 20.19 -6.98 10.71
C ASN A 345 18.80 -6.68 10.13
N ASN A 346 18.23 -7.60 9.35
CA ASN A 346 16.89 -7.42 8.80
C ASN A 346 15.83 -7.56 9.89
N ARG A 347 14.87 -6.64 9.90
CA ARG A 347 13.71 -6.69 10.79
C ARG A 347 12.56 -7.39 10.06
N PRO A 348 12.04 -8.51 10.57
CA PRO A 348 11.01 -9.27 9.88
C PRO A 348 9.69 -8.50 9.74
N SER A 349 9.34 -7.65 10.72
CA SER A 349 8.13 -6.82 10.66
C SER A 349 8.08 -5.84 9.48
N ARG A 350 9.23 -5.45 8.92
CA ARG A 350 9.35 -4.50 7.82
C ARG A 350 8.63 -4.95 6.54
N ALA A 351 8.34 -6.24 6.40
CA ALA A 351 7.55 -6.78 5.29
C ALA A 351 6.04 -6.49 5.42
N PHE A 352 5.57 -6.19 6.63
CA PHE A 352 4.14 -6.12 6.97
C PHE A 352 3.70 -4.76 7.49
N VAL A 353 4.57 -4.04 8.18
CA VAL A 353 4.28 -2.73 8.82
C VAL A 353 5.48 -1.80 8.70
N ASP A 354 5.31 -0.52 9.06
CA ASP A 354 6.45 0.34 9.36
C ASP A 354 7.13 -0.19 10.64
N GLU A 355 8.39 -0.60 10.52
CA GLU A 355 9.16 -1.14 11.65
C GLU A 355 9.39 -0.12 12.78
N ALA A 356 9.32 1.18 12.48
CA ALA A 356 9.38 2.24 13.47
C ALA A 356 8.04 2.43 14.19
N LYS A 357 6.94 1.92 13.63
CA LYS A 357 5.59 2.04 14.15
C LYS A 357 4.80 0.71 14.06
N PRO A 358 5.15 -0.29 14.87
CA PRO A 358 4.65 -1.66 14.73
C PRO A 358 3.22 -1.88 15.25
N ILE A 359 2.61 -0.88 15.88
CA ILE A 359 1.23 -0.95 16.37
C ILE A 359 0.34 -0.22 15.38
N VAL A 360 -0.50 -0.97 14.67
CA VAL A 360 -1.33 -0.47 13.58
C VAL A 360 -2.79 -0.41 14.01
N PHE A 361 -3.44 0.72 13.73
CA PHE A 361 -4.84 0.97 14.04
C PHE A 361 -5.64 0.93 12.76
N THR A 362 -6.64 0.06 12.72
CA THR A 362 -7.51 -0.05 11.55
C THR A 362 -8.92 0.43 11.82
N HIS A 363 -9.51 1.03 10.80
CA HIS A 363 -10.94 1.24 10.71
C HIS A 363 -11.42 0.87 9.30
N ASN A 364 -12.45 0.04 9.22
CA ASN A 364 -12.97 -0.57 7.99
C ASN A 364 -11.87 -1.24 7.17
N GLY A 365 -10.91 -1.87 7.86
CA GLY A 365 -9.80 -2.60 7.23
C GLY A 365 -8.62 -1.77 6.74
N GLN A 366 -8.70 -0.44 6.86
CA GLN A 366 -7.62 0.47 6.46
C GLN A 366 -6.83 0.94 7.68
N ASN A 367 -5.52 1.01 7.54
CA ASN A 367 -4.63 1.63 8.53
C ASN A 367 -4.86 3.15 8.55
N GLN A 368 -5.39 3.64 9.67
CA GLN A 368 -5.68 5.05 9.90
C GLN A 368 -4.84 5.65 11.04
N GLY A 369 -3.90 4.90 11.60
CA GLY A 369 -3.05 5.35 12.70
C GLY A 369 -2.00 4.32 13.09
N GLU A 370 -0.86 4.78 13.59
CA GLU A 370 0.26 3.91 13.95
C GLU A 370 1.04 4.46 15.16
N LEU A 371 1.23 3.66 16.22
CA LEU A 371 2.06 4.09 17.38
C LEU A 371 3.53 3.79 17.16
N SER A 372 4.38 4.70 17.63
CA SER A 372 5.83 4.50 17.64
C SER A 372 6.23 3.25 18.44
N GLY A 373 7.21 2.50 17.91
CA GLY A 373 7.87 1.41 18.61
C GLY A 373 8.60 1.83 19.89
N ARG A 374 8.70 3.14 20.17
CA ARG A 374 9.10 3.65 21.49
C ARG A 374 8.17 3.14 22.59
N ILE A 375 6.86 3.03 22.34
CA ILE A 375 5.88 2.56 23.32
C ILE A 375 6.15 1.09 23.66
N VAL A 376 6.39 0.25 22.65
CA VAL A 376 6.82 -1.14 22.84
C VAL A 376 8.13 -1.21 23.64
N LYS A 377 9.11 -0.39 23.27
CA LYS A 377 10.46 -0.42 23.86
C LYS A 377 10.50 0.07 25.31
N LYS A 378 9.82 1.18 25.62
CA LYS A 378 9.95 1.89 26.91
C LYS A 378 8.78 1.64 27.83
N ASP A 379 7.56 1.73 27.28
CA ASP A 379 6.36 1.77 28.09
C ASP A 379 5.84 0.36 28.35
N ALA A 380 5.95 -0.55 27.37
CA ALA A 380 5.65 -1.97 27.53
C ALA A 380 6.85 -2.81 28.02
N ASP A 381 8.04 -2.22 28.14
CA ASP A 381 9.29 -2.89 28.56
C ASP A 381 9.71 -4.09 27.69
N LEU A 382 9.52 -4.00 26.36
CA LEU A 382 9.90 -5.02 25.38
C LEU A 382 11.01 -4.53 24.41
N PRO A 383 12.17 -4.04 24.91
CA PRO A 383 13.17 -3.37 24.08
C PRO A 383 13.85 -4.28 23.03
N PHE A 384 14.00 -5.58 23.31
CA PHE A 384 14.71 -6.50 22.42
C PHE A 384 13.81 -7.01 21.31
N LEU A 385 12.53 -7.27 21.60
CA LEU A 385 11.53 -7.57 20.56
C LEU A 385 11.37 -6.40 19.59
N GLN A 386 11.36 -5.16 20.10
CA GLN A 386 11.34 -3.96 19.25
C GLN A 386 12.62 -3.81 18.43
N ALA A 387 13.80 -3.96 19.06
CA ALA A 387 15.08 -3.77 18.37
C ALA A 387 15.28 -4.77 17.22
N GLN A 388 14.85 -6.02 17.44
CA GLN A 388 14.85 -7.09 16.44
C GLN A 388 13.68 -6.97 15.45
N GLY A 389 12.72 -6.06 15.68
CA GLY A 389 11.56 -5.82 14.82
C GLY A 389 10.65 -7.04 14.68
N ARG A 390 10.39 -7.75 15.79
CA ARG A 390 9.64 -9.02 15.81
C ARG A 390 8.17 -8.85 16.21
N LEU A 391 7.83 -7.85 17.01
CA LEU A 391 6.45 -7.63 17.46
C LEU A 391 5.67 -6.78 16.45
N ILE A 392 4.46 -7.21 16.12
CA ILE A 392 3.45 -6.43 15.41
C ILE A 392 2.15 -6.50 16.22
N VAL A 393 1.50 -5.36 16.43
CA VAL A 393 0.23 -5.27 17.15
C VAL A 393 -0.81 -4.66 16.22
N HIS A 394 -1.99 -5.24 16.16
CA HIS A 394 -3.12 -4.73 15.41
C HIS A 394 -4.26 -4.38 16.36
N VAL A 395 -4.77 -3.15 16.19
CA VAL A 395 -5.88 -2.59 16.97
C VAL A 395 -7.02 -2.28 16.00
N SER A 396 -8.05 -3.11 15.98
CA SER A 396 -9.27 -2.87 15.21
C SER A 396 -10.18 -1.90 15.97
N CYS A 397 -10.51 -0.78 15.35
CA CYS A 397 -11.36 0.27 15.90
C CYS A 397 -12.81 0.19 15.39
N ASP A 398 -13.19 -0.91 14.73
CA ASP A 398 -14.50 -1.05 14.08
C ASP A 398 -15.65 -1.06 15.09
N ARG A 399 -15.40 -1.52 16.31
CA ARG A 399 -16.38 -1.56 17.42
C ARG A 399 -16.36 -0.33 18.34
N LEU A 400 -15.57 0.70 18.02
CA LEU A 400 -15.64 1.96 18.74
C LEU A 400 -16.99 2.64 18.54
N ALA A 401 -17.50 3.28 19.59
CA ALA A 401 -18.70 4.10 19.52
C ALA A 401 -18.52 5.23 18.49
N PRO A 402 -19.56 5.64 17.73
CA PRO A 402 -19.45 6.68 16.72
C PRO A 402 -18.85 7.99 17.24
N ALA A 403 -19.16 8.38 18.48
CA ALA A 403 -18.59 9.56 19.12
C ALA A 403 -17.08 9.43 19.36
N ALA A 404 -16.60 8.24 19.75
CA ALA A 404 -15.18 7.95 19.93
C ALA A 404 -14.43 7.97 18.59
N LYS A 405 -15.00 7.36 17.54
CA LYS A 405 -14.43 7.40 16.17
C LYS A 405 -14.21 8.83 15.66
N ARG A 406 -15.19 9.73 15.84
CA ARG A 406 -15.06 11.14 15.43
C ARG A 406 -13.99 11.93 16.21
N LYS A 407 -13.75 11.53 17.46
CA LYS A 407 -12.69 12.10 18.30
C LYS A 407 -11.32 11.54 17.92
N LEU A 408 -11.23 10.27 17.53
CA LEU A 408 -9.95 9.59 17.26
C LEU A 408 -9.43 9.83 15.83
N PHE A 409 -10.29 9.70 14.81
CA PHE A 409 -9.88 9.76 13.41
C PHE A 409 -10.01 11.17 12.81
N SER A 410 -9.03 11.58 12.00
CA SER A 410 -9.14 12.79 11.17
C SER A 410 -9.87 12.51 9.87
N SER A 411 -10.34 13.57 9.21
CA SER A 411 -10.91 13.49 7.86
C SER A 411 -9.88 13.14 6.79
N THR A 412 -8.60 13.46 7.00
CA THR A 412 -7.52 13.22 6.04
C THR A 412 -6.90 11.83 6.13
N ARG A 413 -7.23 11.04 7.17
CA ARG A 413 -6.70 9.67 7.41
C ARG A 413 -5.16 9.61 7.52
N GLU A 414 -4.47 10.75 7.61
CA GLU A 414 -3.01 10.82 7.74
C GLU A 414 -2.54 10.86 9.19
N GLN A 415 -3.36 11.43 10.08
CA GLN A 415 -3.07 11.53 11.51
C GLN A 415 -4.35 11.35 12.33
N TRP A 416 -4.27 10.60 13.41
CA TRP A 416 -5.26 10.64 14.49
C TRP A 416 -5.18 11.94 15.29
N LYS A 417 -6.24 12.24 16.03
CA LYS A 417 -6.26 13.35 16.98
C LYS A 417 -5.83 12.84 18.35
N GLU A 418 -4.81 13.47 18.90
CA GLU A 418 -4.40 13.25 20.29
C GLU A 418 -5.54 13.69 21.24
N GLY A 419 -5.74 12.94 22.32
CA GLY A 419 -6.77 13.22 23.31
C GLY A 419 -7.13 11.98 24.14
N PHE A 420 -8.12 12.13 25.01
CA PHE A 420 -8.46 11.13 26.02
C PHE A 420 -8.66 9.70 25.46
N VAL A 421 -9.47 9.54 24.40
CA VAL A 421 -9.73 8.22 23.79
C VAL A 421 -8.44 7.56 23.31
N TYR A 422 -7.55 8.34 22.69
CA TYR A 422 -6.25 7.87 22.21
C TYR A 422 -5.36 7.43 23.39
N GLU A 423 -5.26 8.27 24.43
CA GLU A 423 -4.46 7.97 25.63
C GLU A 423 -4.96 6.73 26.37
N THR A 424 -6.29 6.55 26.48
CA THR A 424 -6.90 5.35 27.06
C THR A 424 -6.51 4.11 26.27
N ILE A 425 -6.67 4.13 24.94
CA ILE A 425 -6.31 2.97 24.11
C ILE A 425 -4.81 2.66 24.23
N GLN A 426 -3.95 3.68 24.22
CA GLN A 426 -2.51 3.50 24.38
C GLN A 426 -2.16 2.85 25.73
N ALA A 427 -2.76 3.32 26.83
CA ALA A 427 -2.53 2.76 28.16
C ALA A 427 -2.97 1.30 28.25
N GLU A 428 -4.12 0.97 27.69
CA GLU A 428 -4.64 -0.39 27.65
C GLU A 428 -3.75 -1.34 26.84
N ILE A 429 -3.26 -0.91 25.67
CA ILE A 429 -2.31 -1.70 24.87
C ILE A 429 -1.03 -1.95 25.67
N VAL A 430 -0.49 -0.93 26.34
CA VAL A 430 0.70 -1.09 27.18
C VAL A 430 0.46 -2.10 28.31
N ASN A 431 -0.69 -2.04 28.98
CA ASN A 431 -1.04 -2.97 30.05
C ASN A 431 -1.12 -4.41 29.52
N ILE A 432 -1.81 -4.64 28.40
CA ILE A 432 -1.92 -5.95 27.75
C ILE A 432 -0.52 -6.52 27.46
N LEU A 433 0.34 -5.73 26.81
CA LEU A 433 1.67 -6.20 26.40
C LEU A 433 2.57 -6.50 27.61
N LYS A 434 2.43 -5.77 28.73
CA LYS A 434 3.19 -6.01 29.97
C LYS A 434 2.72 -7.25 30.72
N SER A 435 1.42 -7.48 30.74
CA SER A 435 0.80 -8.59 31.45
C SER A 435 1.06 -9.95 30.79
N ASP A 436 1.44 -9.97 29.51
CA ASP A 436 1.76 -11.19 28.77
C ASP A 436 3.12 -11.78 29.19
N ASP A 437 3.09 -12.90 29.94
CA ASP A 437 4.26 -13.65 30.38
C ASP A 437 5.13 -14.15 29.21
N GLU A 438 4.51 -14.52 28.08
CA GLU A 438 5.21 -15.08 26.94
C GLU A 438 5.97 -14.01 26.17
N LEU A 439 5.41 -12.79 26.07
CA LEU A 439 6.16 -11.64 25.54
C LEU A 439 7.39 -11.30 26.40
N ARG A 440 7.26 -11.37 27.73
CA ARG A 440 8.40 -11.17 28.65
C ARG A 440 9.46 -12.25 28.45
N ARG A 441 9.06 -13.52 28.41
CA ARG A 441 9.96 -14.66 28.16
C ARG A 441 10.70 -14.51 26.82
N LEU A 442 9.99 -14.20 25.73
CA LEU A 442 10.58 -14.02 24.41
C LEU A 442 11.49 -12.80 24.32
N ASN A 443 11.20 -11.74 25.08
CA ASN A 443 12.06 -10.56 25.17
C ASN A 443 13.36 -10.85 25.93
N GLU A 444 13.31 -11.66 26.99
CA GLU A 444 14.52 -12.16 27.68
C GLU A 444 15.35 -13.08 26.77
N GLU A 445 14.69 -13.98 26.04
CA GLU A 445 15.37 -14.82 25.06
C GLU A 445 16.06 -13.97 23.97
N ALA A 446 15.36 -12.95 23.46
CA ALA A 446 15.90 -12.00 22.49
C ALA A 446 17.09 -11.19 23.05
N ARG A 447 17.08 -10.86 24.35
CA ARG A 447 18.21 -10.21 25.04
C ARG A 447 19.43 -11.12 25.02
N ASP A 448 19.27 -12.36 25.46
CA ASP A 448 20.37 -13.31 25.60
C ASP A 448 20.97 -13.66 24.22
N GLN A 449 20.11 -13.82 23.22
CA GLN A 449 20.51 -13.94 21.82
C GLN A 449 21.33 -12.72 21.36
N SER A 450 20.85 -11.49 21.61
CA SER A 450 21.56 -10.27 21.22
C SER A 450 22.92 -10.11 21.92
N LEU A 451 23.06 -10.58 23.16
CA LEU A 451 24.33 -10.59 23.89
C LEU A 451 25.33 -11.57 23.27
N LYS A 452 24.88 -12.80 22.98
CA LYS A 452 25.72 -13.82 22.31
C LYS A 452 26.26 -13.33 20.97
N ASP A 453 25.42 -12.66 20.18
CA ASP A 453 25.86 -12.12 18.88
C ASP A 453 26.90 -11.01 19.02
N LYS A 454 26.75 -10.14 20.04
CA LYS A 454 27.74 -9.11 20.35
C LYS A 454 29.08 -9.73 20.72
N ASP A 455 29.08 -10.74 21.59
CA ASP A 455 30.30 -11.44 22.00
C ASP A 455 30.98 -12.13 20.82
N GLU A 456 30.23 -12.81 19.95
CA GLU A 456 30.78 -13.39 18.73
C GLU A 456 31.37 -12.34 17.78
N SER A 457 30.69 -11.20 17.62
CA SER A 457 31.16 -10.11 16.77
C SER A 457 32.46 -9.51 17.31
N ALA A 458 32.57 -9.34 18.63
CA ALA A 458 33.75 -8.83 19.30
C ALA A 458 34.93 -9.81 19.14
N LYS A 459 34.70 -11.11 19.34
CA LYS A 459 35.72 -12.16 19.09
C LYS A 459 36.24 -12.12 17.65
N LYS A 460 35.35 -12.02 16.66
CA LYS A 460 35.74 -11.92 15.25
C LYS A 460 36.51 -10.63 14.95
N GLN A 461 36.14 -9.52 15.56
CA GLN A 461 36.85 -8.25 15.39
C GLN A 461 38.27 -8.31 15.97
N ILE A 462 38.44 -8.88 17.16
CA ILE A 462 39.74 -9.14 17.78
C ILE A 462 40.58 -10.06 16.88
N GLN A 463 40.02 -11.18 16.41
CA GLN A 463 40.72 -12.09 15.49
C GLN A 463 41.18 -11.41 14.21
N ARG A 464 40.34 -10.54 13.61
CA ARG A 464 40.71 -9.75 12.42
C ARG A 464 41.81 -8.74 12.72
N GLN A 465 41.77 -8.08 13.88
CA GLN A 465 42.82 -7.14 14.30
C GLN A 465 44.15 -7.86 14.57
N VAL A 466 44.11 -9.00 15.26
CA VAL A 466 45.31 -9.84 15.49
C VAL A 466 45.87 -10.34 14.17
N ALA A 467 45.04 -10.85 13.25
CA ALA A 467 45.50 -11.28 11.93
C ALA A 467 46.09 -10.12 11.11
N LYS A 468 45.52 -8.91 11.21
CA LYS A 468 46.06 -7.70 10.57
C LYS A 468 47.40 -7.28 11.18
N MET A 469 47.54 -7.34 12.51
CA MET A 469 48.81 -7.08 13.20
C MET A 469 49.87 -8.14 12.85
N LEU A 470 49.54 -9.43 12.85
CA LEU A 470 50.46 -10.49 12.45
C LEU A 470 50.92 -10.35 10.99
N ARG A 471 50.06 -9.84 10.09
CA ARG A 471 50.46 -9.51 8.71
C ARG A 471 51.36 -8.27 8.59
N LEU A 472 51.19 -7.29 9.48
CA LEU A 472 52.00 -6.07 9.53
C LEU A 472 53.36 -6.31 10.21
N VAL A 473 53.39 -7.18 11.22
CA VAL A 473 54.60 -7.53 11.99
C VAL A 473 55.34 -8.73 11.37
N GLY A 474 54.67 -9.53 10.54
CA GLY A 474 55.25 -10.69 9.84
C GLY A 474 56.51 -10.38 9.00
N PRO A 475 56.55 -9.28 8.23
CA PRO A 475 57.77 -8.84 7.55
C PRO A 475 58.86 -8.36 8.52
N ALA A 476 58.51 -7.72 9.64
CA ALA A 476 59.45 -7.19 10.61
C ALA A 476 60.05 -8.27 11.55
N LEU A 477 59.32 -9.35 11.84
CA LEU A 477 59.83 -10.51 12.58
C LEU A 477 60.74 -11.40 11.71
N ALA A 478 60.51 -11.43 10.39
CA ALA A 478 61.39 -12.12 9.45
C ALA A 478 62.75 -11.41 9.29
N GLU A 479 62.80 -10.08 9.44
CA GLU A 479 64.06 -9.32 9.45
C GLU A 479 64.80 -9.39 10.81
N ALA A 480 64.08 -9.49 11.94
CA ALA A 480 64.69 -9.58 13.28
C ALA A 480 65.30 -10.96 13.63
N ALA A 481 64.91 -12.03 12.91
CA ALA A 481 65.46 -13.37 13.08
C ALA A 481 66.57 -13.71 12.07
N GLY A 482 67.22 -12.70 11.50
CA GLY A 482 68.35 -12.88 10.58
C GLY A 482 69.69 -12.98 11.31
N THR A 483 70.18 -14.21 11.56
CA THR A 483 71.55 -14.58 11.17
C THR A 483 71.83 -16.09 11.16
N LYS A 484 72.25 -16.55 9.97
CA LYS A 484 73.07 -17.72 9.60
C LYS A 484 72.52 -19.15 9.81
N LYS A 485 72.25 -19.84 8.70
CA LYS A 485 73.18 -20.83 8.12
C LYS A 485 72.79 -21.33 6.72
N GLU A 486 73.82 -21.83 6.04
CA GLU A 486 73.92 -22.34 4.68
C GLU A 486 73.11 -23.62 4.41
N GLY A 487 72.79 -23.83 3.12
CA GLY A 487 72.97 -25.13 2.48
C GLY A 487 71.79 -26.10 2.41
N GLY A 488 71.21 -26.24 1.21
CA GLY A 488 70.82 -27.54 0.64
C GLY A 488 69.33 -27.91 0.61
N GLY A 489 68.80 -28.06 -0.62
CA GLY A 489 67.71 -29.01 -0.94
C GLY A 489 66.32 -28.43 -1.23
N ASP A 490 65.96 -28.30 -2.50
CA ASP A 490 64.56 -28.34 -3.01
C ASP A 490 64.21 -29.83 -3.26
N PRO A 491 62.94 -30.35 -3.24
CA PRO A 491 61.68 -29.75 -3.72
C PRO A 491 60.39 -30.21 -2.93
N PRO A 492 59.11 -30.16 -3.42
CA PRO A 492 58.49 -29.38 -4.50
C PRO A 492 57.29 -28.50 -4.05
N LYS A 493 56.98 -27.47 -4.85
CA LYS A 493 55.75 -26.65 -4.76
C LYS A 493 54.53 -27.36 -5.39
N PRO A 494 53.33 -27.27 -4.78
CA PRO A 494 52.08 -27.64 -5.45
C PRO A 494 51.74 -26.64 -6.57
N LYS A 495 51.35 -27.18 -7.73
CA LYS A 495 50.95 -26.43 -8.93
C LYS A 495 49.69 -25.60 -8.68
N LEU A 496 49.76 -24.27 -8.83
CA LEU A 496 48.59 -23.45 -9.14
C LEU A 496 48.21 -23.68 -10.61
N GLY A 497 46.97 -24.08 -10.86
CA GLY A 497 46.40 -24.11 -12.21
C GLY A 497 46.31 -22.71 -12.84
N PRO A 498 46.16 -22.61 -14.17
CA PRO A 498 46.12 -21.32 -14.85
C PRO A 498 44.91 -20.50 -14.39
N LYS A 499 45.16 -19.23 -14.03
CA LYS A 499 44.11 -18.21 -13.90
C LYS A 499 43.54 -17.92 -15.29
N LYS A 500 42.25 -18.16 -15.52
CA LYS A 500 41.54 -17.59 -16.67
C LYS A 500 41.48 -16.07 -16.50
N LEU A 501 41.97 -15.35 -17.51
CA LEU A 501 41.74 -13.90 -17.67
C LEU A 501 40.26 -13.67 -18.04
N PRO A 502 39.61 -12.61 -17.51
CA PRO A 502 38.29 -12.22 -17.98
C PRO A 502 38.37 -11.67 -19.41
N GLU A 503 37.46 -12.10 -20.28
CA GLU A 503 37.36 -11.65 -21.66
C GLU A 503 36.78 -10.22 -21.75
N PRO A 504 37.16 -9.41 -22.77
CA PRO A 504 36.64 -8.07 -22.99
C PRO A 504 35.16 -8.07 -23.38
N ILE A 505 34.43 -7.07 -22.91
CA ILE A 505 33.06 -6.77 -23.38
C ILE A 505 33.18 -6.13 -24.77
N GLU A 506 32.64 -6.79 -25.80
CA GLU A 506 32.45 -6.14 -27.10
C GLU A 506 31.21 -5.23 -27.05
N THR A 507 31.43 -3.96 -27.36
CA THR A 507 30.39 -2.95 -27.58
C THR A 507 29.88 -3.05 -29.01
N HIS A 508 28.59 -3.35 -29.18
CA HIS A 508 27.79 -2.94 -30.33
C HIS A 508 26.42 -2.46 -29.87
#